data_AF-A0A1A8HXE5-F1
#
_entry.id   AF-A0A1A8HXE5-F1
#
_cell.length_a   1.000
_cell.length_b   1.000
_cell.length_c   1.000
_cell.angle_alpha   90.00
_cell.angle_beta   90.00
_cell.angle_gamma   90.00
#
_symmetry.space_group_name_H-M   'P 1'
#
loop_
_entity.id
_entity.type
_entity.pdbx_description
1 polymer ?
#
loop_
_entity_poly.entity_id
_entity_poly.type
_entity_poly.pdbx_seq_one_letter_code
_entity_poly.pdbx_strand_id
1 'polypeptide(L)'
;MEEKQIVNFGPGPAKLPKSVLLQAQKELLNYSGLGISILEMSHRSSDFNKILNKTESLLRELLNIPGNYKVLFLQGGGSGQFSAVPLNLIGLKGDRCADYLVTGTWSAKAAKEAEKYGKVNVVHPKLHSYTKIPEPSSWTLTPSASYVYYCCNETVHGVEFSFTPEAKGVELVCDMSSNFLSRPVDVSKFGLIFAGAQKNVGCAGVTVVIVREDLLGHALKECPVVLDYKVQAEMSSLYNTPPCFSIYITCLVLEWIKNNGGSAAMEMLNKQKSSRIYDIIDSSNGFYVCPVDVSCRSRMNVPFRVGRKDGDEALEKKFLDGAHERGMISLKGHRSVGGIRASLYNAVTLEDAEALADYMTNFLREHHYK
;
A
#
# COMPACT_ATOMS: atom_id res chain seq x y z
N MET A 1 -5.53 3.34 -36.95
CA MET A 1 -4.55 2.65 -36.09
C MET A 1 -5.20 2.48 -34.74
N GLU A 2 -5.52 1.27 -34.34
CA GLU A 2 -5.93 1.02 -32.95
C GLU A 2 -4.78 1.44 -32.04
N GLU A 3 -5.09 2.29 -31.06
CA GLU A 3 -4.12 2.80 -30.11
C GLU A 3 -3.61 1.62 -29.27
N LYS A 4 -2.30 1.36 -29.30
CA LYS A 4 -1.70 0.24 -28.57
C LYS A 4 -1.96 0.40 -27.07
N GLN A 5 -2.72 -0.52 -26.47
CA GLN A 5 -3.05 -0.47 -25.06
C GLN A 5 -1.80 -0.69 -24.20
N ILE A 6 -1.40 0.33 -23.43
CA ILE A 6 -0.27 0.27 -22.49
C ILE A 6 -0.76 -0.19 -21.12
N VAL A 7 -0.03 -1.14 -20.53
CA VAL A 7 -0.29 -1.68 -19.19
C VAL A 7 0.85 -1.28 -18.26
N ASN A 8 0.53 -0.56 -17.19
CA ASN A 8 1.51 -0.13 -16.18
C ASN A 8 1.47 -1.04 -14.94
N PHE A 9 2.51 -1.85 -14.73
CA PHE A 9 2.71 -2.68 -13.53
C PHE A 9 3.49 -1.97 -12.42
N GLY A 10 3.45 -0.63 -12.43
CA GLY A 10 4.22 0.22 -11.54
C GLY A 10 3.88 0.03 -10.05
N PRO A 11 4.89 -0.01 -9.17
CA PRO A 11 4.72 -0.26 -7.74
C PRO A 11 4.25 0.95 -6.92
N GLY A 12 4.13 2.13 -7.54
CA GLY A 12 3.87 3.41 -6.87
C GLY A 12 4.73 4.55 -7.46
N PRO A 13 4.14 5.56 -8.13
CA PRO A 13 2.71 5.67 -8.46
C PRO A 13 2.22 4.51 -9.34
N ALA A 14 1.02 4.00 -9.05
CA ALA A 14 0.41 2.87 -9.72
C ALA A 14 -0.53 3.28 -10.86
N LYS A 15 -1.01 2.29 -11.62
CA LYS A 15 -2.12 2.45 -12.57
C LYS A 15 -3.37 2.96 -11.83
N LEU A 16 -4.11 3.88 -12.47
CA LEU A 16 -5.43 4.32 -12.04
C LEU A 16 -6.51 3.79 -12.99
N PRO A 17 -7.77 3.59 -12.53
CA PRO A 17 -8.86 3.20 -13.41
C PRO A 17 -9.07 4.24 -14.52
N LYS A 18 -9.24 3.79 -15.77
CA LYS A 18 -9.41 4.69 -16.93
C LYS A 18 -10.63 5.61 -16.77
N SER A 19 -11.73 5.11 -16.22
CA SER A 19 -12.95 5.90 -15.96
C SER A 19 -12.69 7.05 -14.99
N VAL A 20 -11.86 6.85 -13.96
CA VAL A 20 -11.48 7.89 -13.00
C VAL A 20 -10.66 8.98 -13.69
N LEU A 21 -9.70 8.61 -14.53
CA LEU A 21 -8.89 9.56 -15.29
C LEU A 21 -9.73 10.39 -16.26
N LEU A 22 -10.69 9.77 -16.95
CA LEU A 22 -11.60 10.46 -17.87
C LEU A 22 -12.52 11.45 -17.13
N GLN A 23 -13.02 11.06 -15.95
CA GLN A 23 -13.82 11.97 -15.12
C GLN A 23 -12.98 13.16 -14.64
N ALA A 24 -11.78 12.91 -14.10
CA ALA A 24 -10.88 13.96 -13.67
C ALA A 24 -10.50 14.90 -14.83
N GLN A 25 -10.26 14.37 -16.03
CA GLN A 25 -10.00 15.17 -17.23
C GLN A 25 -11.19 16.09 -17.57
N LYS A 26 -12.41 15.55 -17.54
CA LYS A 26 -13.64 16.31 -17.83
C LYS A 26 -13.87 17.43 -16.81
N GLU A 27 -13.58 17.18 -15.54
CA GLU A 27 -13.83 18.12 -14.43
C GLU A 27 -12.64 19.06 -14.16
N LEU A 28 -11.49 18.87 -14.82
CA LEU A 28 -10.25 19.58 -14.48
C LEU A 28 -10.38 21.11 -14.59
N LEU A 29 -11.03 21.60 -15.65
CA LEU A 29 -11.17 23.04 -15.91
C LEU A 29 -12.46 23.64 -15.32
N ASN A 30 -13.44 22.80 -15.02
CA ASN A 30 -14.74 23.23 -14.52
C ASN A 30 -15.31 22.12 -13.62
N TYR A 31 -14.90 22.12 -12.36
CA TYR A 31 -15.37 21.13 -11.41
C TYR A 31 -16.87 21.31 -11.16
N SER A 32 -17.65 20.30 -11.49
CA SER A 32 -19.10 20.25 -11.23
C SER A 32 -19.88 21.50 -11.66
N GLY A 33 -19.44 22.21 -12.71
CA GLY A 33 -20.12 23.41 -13.21
C GLY A 33 -19.84 24.71 -12.45
N LEU A 34 -18.88 24.73 -11.51
CA LEU A 34 -18.52 25.91 -10.71
C LEU A 34 -17.79 27.01 -11.49
N GLY A 35 -17.31 26.71 -12.70
CA GLY A 35 -16.52 27.63 -13.52
C GLY A 35 -15.06 27.76 -13.12
N ILE A 36 -14.58 26.96 -12.16
CA ILE A 36 -13.18 26.92 -11.70
C ILE A 36 -12.66 25.48 -11.60
N SER A 37 -11.34 25.32 -11.61
CA SER A 37 -10.69 24.04 -11.38
C SER A 37 -10.78 23.58 -9.92
N ILE A 38 -10.79 22.25 -9.71
CA ILE A 38 -10.53 21.66 -8.39
C ILE A 38 -9.17 22.09 -7.80
N LEU A 39 -8.21 22.48 -8.65
CA LEU A 39 -6.89 22.98 -8.23
C LEU A 39 -6.93 24.40 -7.68
N GLU A 40 -7.97 25.17 -7.98
CA GLU A 40 -8.16 26.56 -7.57
C GLU A 40 -9.16 26.68 -6.41
N MET A 41 -9.84 25.57 -6.08
CA MET A 41 -10.86 25.52 -5.05
C MET A 41 -10.26 25.72 -3.66
N SER A 42 -10.81 26.69 -2.91
CA SER A 42 -10.46 26.85 -1.49
C SER A 42 -10.82 25.60 -0.69
N HIS A 43 -9.87 25.09 0.10
CA HIS A 43 -10.10 23.96 1.00
C HIS A 43 -11.08 24.25 2.15
N ARG A 44 -11.52 25.51 2.30
CA ARG A 44 -12.56 25.92 3.25
C ARG A 44 -13.93 26.07 2.61
N SER A 45 -14.04 25.93 1.28
CA SER A 45 -15.32 26.06 0.59
C SER A 45 -16.25 24.91 0.96
N SER A 46 -17.56 25.17 0.85
CA SER A 46 -18.57 24.12 0.99
C SER A 46 -18.39 23.02 -0.05
N ASP A 47 -17.92 23.36 -1.26
CA ASP A 47 -17.69 22.38 -2.34
C ASP A 47 -16.53 21.44 -2.05
N PHE A 48 -15.42 21.93 -1.48
CA PHE A 48 -14.32 21.05 -1.07
C PHE A 48 -14.73 20.17 0.11
N ASN A 49 -15.46 20.73 1.08
CA ASN A 49 -15.98 19.95 2.20
C ASN A 49 -16.89 18.80 1.74
N LYS A 50 -17.66 18.96 0.65
CA LYS A 50 -18.43 17.84 0.06
C LYS A 50 -17.52 16.71 -0.44
N ILE A 51 -16.41 17.04 -1.10
CA ILE A 51 -15.42 16.05 -1.57
C ILE A 51 -14.80 15.32 -0.37
N LEU A 52 -14.36 16.07 0.63
CA LEU A 52 -13.74 15.51 1.83
C LEU A 52 -14.70 14.57 2.58
N ASN A 53 -15.93 15.03 2.85
CA ASN A 53 -16.96 14.24 3.53
C ASN A 53 -17.36 12.99 2.73
N LYS A 54 -17.47 13.11 1.39
CA LYS A 54 -17.73 11.96 0.52
C LYS A 54 -16.59 10.95 0.60
N THR A 55 -15.33 11.42 0.58
CA THR A 55 -14.14 10.57 0.68
C THR A 55 -14.12 9.81 2.01
N GLU A 56 -14.34 10.50 3.13
CA GLU A 56 -14.42 9.87 4.46
C GLU A 56 -15.57 8.86 4.53
N SER A 57 -16.76 9.23 4.07
CA SER A 57 -17.93 8.36 4.07
C SER A 57 -17.70 7.07 3.28
N LEU A 58 -17.10 7.17 2.08
CA LEU A 58 -16.74 6.01 1.27
C LEU A 58 -15.72 5.10 1.99
N LEU A 59 -14.71 5.68 2.67
CA LEU A 59 -13.77 4.89 3.47
C LEU A 59 -14.47 4.16 4.62
N ARG A 60 -15.36 4.86 5.34
CA ARG A 60 -16.13 4.26 6.43
C ARG A 60 -17.00 3.10 5.95
N GLU A 61 -17.66 3.27 4.81
CA GLU A 61 -18.49 2.24 4.18
C GLU A 61 -17.65 1.04 3.71
N LEU A 62 -16.59 1.27 2.94
CA LEU A 62 -15.79 0.22 2.30
C LEU A 62 -14.96 -0.63 3.28
N LEU A 63 -14.58 -0.05 4.43
CA LEU A 63 -13.78 -0.70 5.47
C LEU A 63 -14.57 -1.00 6.74
N ASN A 64 -15.87 -0.67 6.77
CA ASN A 64 -16.68 -0.76 7.98
C ASN A 64 -15.99 -0.11 9.21
N ILE A 65 -15.50 1.13 9.03
CA ILE A 65 -14.73 1.84 10.06
C ILE A 65 -15.65 2.17 11.24
N PRO A 66 -15.35 1.70 12.47
CA PRO A 66 -16.18 1.99 13.63
C PRO A 66 -16.28 3.49 13.96
N GLY A 67 -17.35 3.87 14.66
CA GLY A 67 -17.63 5.28 14.98
C GLY A 67 -16.59 5.95 15.88
N ASN A 68 -15.85 5.17 16.68
CA ASN A 68 -14.80 5.63 17.59
C ASN A 68 -13.41 5.79 16.91
N TYR A 69 -13.38 5.95 15.59
CA TYR A 69 -12.16 6.20 14.81
C TYR A 69 -12.27 7.51 14.04
N LYS A 70 -11.14 8.23 13.94
CA LYS A 70 -10.96 9.36 13.03
C LYS A 70 -10.30 8.91 11.74
N VAL A 71 -10.74 9.47 10.63
CA VAL A 71 -10.13 9.32 9.31
C VAL A 71 -9.45 10.64 8.95
N LEU A 72 -8.13 10.60 8.77
CA LEU A 72 -7.30 11.77 8.51
C LEU A 72 -6.69 11.69 7.10
N PHE A 73 -6.54 12.85 6.46
CA PHE A 73 -5.97 13.00 5.12
C PHE A 73 -4.71 13.86 5.21
N LEU A 74 -3.55 13.21 5.33
CA LEU A 74 -2.27 13.85 5.65
C LEU A 74 -1.32 13.87 4.45
N GLN A 75 -0.41 14.85 4.44
CA GLN A 75 0.73 14.88 3.51
C GLN A 75 1.93 14.10 4.07
N GLY A 76 3.03 14.03 3.31
CA GLY A 76 4.29 13.40 3.75
C GLY A 76 4.44 11.92 3.37
N GLY A 77 3.37 11.27 2.88
CA GLY A 77 3.41 9.87 2.44
C GLY A 77 3.60 8.88 3.60
N GLY A 78 3.74 7.59 3.26
CA GLY A 78 4.04 6.54 4.24
C GLY A 78 5.33 6.82 5.04
N SER A 79 6.35 7.40 4.41
CA SER A 79 7.58 7.83 5.11
C SER A 79 7.31 8.90 6.17
N GLY A 80 6.42 9.87 5.90
CA GLY A 80 6.01 10.83 6.91
C GLY A 80 5.33 10.16 8.11
N GLN A 81 4.57 9.08 7.87
CA GLN A 81 3.96 8.29 8.94
C GLN A 81 4.96 7.45 9.73
N PHE A 82 6.11 7.09 9.15
CA PHE A 82 7.20 6.46 9.92
C PHE A 82 7.71 7.36 11.05
N SER A 83 7.64 8.68 10.89
CA SER A 83 7.93 9.65 11.96
C SER A 83 6.67 10.00 12.78
N ALA A 84 5.51 10.21 12.12
CA ALA A 84 4.29 10.64 12.81
C ALA A 84 3.77 9.60 13.82
N VAL A 85 3.82 8.31 13.50
CA VAL A 85 3.37 7.23 14.39
C VAL A 85 4.12 7.26 15.73
N PRO A 86 5.47 7.15 15.78
CA PRO A 86 6.18 7.20 17.05
C PRO A 86 6.01 8.55 17.76
N LEU A 87 6.01 9.67 17.03
CA LEU A 87 5.77 10.99 17.63
C LEU A 87 4.42 11.10 18.36
N ASN A 88 3.39 10.39 17.91
CA ASN A 88 2.07 10.42 18.53
C ASN A 88 1.83 9.30 19.55
N LEU A 89 2.42 8.12 19.35
CA LEU A 89 2.02 6.91 20.07
C LEU A 89 3.12 6.33 20.95
N ILE A 90 4.40 6.62 20.72
CA ILE A 90 5.47 5.97 21.50
C ILE A 90 5.42 6.38 22.97
N GLY A 91 4.85 7.55 23.29
CA GLY A 91 4.65 8.05 24.65
C GLY A 91 3.44 7.46 25.40
N LEU A 92 2.65 6.56 24.81
CA LEU A 92 1.50 5.93 25.49
C LEU A 92 1.90 5.18 26.76
N LYS A 93 3.13 4.66 26.80
CA LYS A 93 3.73 4.00 27.97
C LYS A 93 5.00 4.74 28.39
N GLY A 94 5.27 4.76 29.69
CA GLY A 94 6.41 5.49 30.27
C GLY A 94 7.78 5.05 29.74
N ASP A 95 7.92 3.77 29.39
CA ASP A 95 9.16 3.18 28.86
C ASP A 95 9.50 3.65 27.44
N ARG A 96 8.56 4.31 26.75
CA ARG A 96 8.67 4.75 25.35
C ARG A 96 9.23 3.66 24.43
N CYS A 97 8.69 2.46 24.56
CA CYS A 97 9.10 1.30 23.78
C CYS A 97 8.05 0.99 22.71
N ALA A 98 8.49 0.60 21.52
CA ALA A 98 7.63 0.10 20.46
C ALA A 98 8.20 -1.17 19.85
N ASP A 99 7.32 -2.13 19.62
CA ASP A 99 7.64 -3.41 18.99
C ASP A 99 7.46 -3.31 17.48
N TYR A 100 8.40 -3.86 16.70
CA TYR A 100 8.37 -3.86 15.25
C TYR A 100 8.53 -5.27 14.68
N LEU A 101 7.58 -5.67 13.83
CA LEU A 101 7.67 -6.85 12.96
C LEU A 101 8.36 -6.44 11.66
N VAL A 102 9.67 -6.71 11.55
CA VAL A 102 10.50 -6.29 10.42
C VAL A 102 10.61 -7.42 9.39
N THR A 103 9.70 -7.41 8.42
CA THR A 103 9.61 -8.43 7.36
C THR A 103 10.04 -7.92 5.99
N GLY A 104 10.53 -6.67 5.89
CA GLY A 104 11.00 -6.13 4.62
C GLY A 104 11.59 -4.72 4.71
N THR A 105 11.70 -4.06 3.55
CA THR A 105 12.37 -2.76 3.42
C THR A 105 11.57 -1.65 4.12
N TRP A 106 10.24 -1.69 4.06
CA TRP A 106 9.42 -0.61 4.59
C TRP A 106 9.30 -0.69 6.11
N SER A 107 9.05 -1.88 6.65
CA SER A 107 9.08 -2.13 8.10
C SER A 107 10.45 -1.85 8.71
N ALA A 108 11.55 -2.20 8.04
CA ALA A 108 12.91 -1.86 8.50
C ALA A 108 13.15 -0.34 8.56
N LYS A 109 12.66 0.41 7.55
CA LYS A 109 12.74 1.88 7.54
C LYS A 109 11.88 2.50 8.63
N ALA A 110 10.68 1.97 8.86
CA ALA A 110 9.79 2.44 9.93
C ALA A 110 10.41 2.22 11.32
N ALA A 111 10.97 1.03 11.56
CA ALA A 111 11.71 0.73 12.78
C ALA A 111 12.89 1.69 12.97
N LYS A 112 13.70 1.89 11.92
CA LYS A 112 14.86 2.78 11.97
C LYS A 112 14.49 4.24 12.27
N GLU A 113 13.37 4.72 11.74
CA GLU A 113 12.90 6.08 11.99
C GLU A 113 12.41 6.24 13.43
N ALA A 114 11.74 5.23 13.99
CA ALA A 114 11.21 5.26 15.35
C ALA A 114 12.29 5.27 16.44
N GLU A 115 13.49 4.76 16.16
CA GLU A 115 14.65 4.83 17.06
C GLU A 115 15.00 6.28 17.48
N LYS A 116 14.58 7.29 16.71
CA LYS A 116 14.79 8.70 17.07
C LYS A 116 13.96 9.17 18.26
N TYR A 117 12.86 8.48 18.58
CA TYR A 117 11.83 8.97 19.51
C TYR A 117 11.62 8.05 20.73
N GLY A 118 12.20 6.84 20.71
CA GLY A 118 12.11 5.89 21.80
C GLY A 118 12.84 4.58 21.50
N LYS A 119 12.61 3.60 22.36
CA LYS A 119 13.23 2.27 22.25
C LYS A 119 12.47 1.41 21.25
N VAL A 120 13.17 0.91 20.23
CA VAL A 120 12.61 -0.04 19.27
C VAL A 120 13.04 -1.45 19.63
N ASN A 121 12.07 -2.36 19.72
CA ASN A 121 12.30 -3.79 19.86
C ASN A 121 11.88 -4.49 18.55
N VAL A 122 12.83 -5.09 17.84
CA VAL A 122 12.50 -5.98 16.71
C VAL A 122 12.17 -7.35 17.29
N VAL A 123 10.91 -7.76 17.14
CA VAL A 123 10.34 -8.85 17.97
C VAL A 123 10.79 -10.26 17.57
N HIS A 124 11.62 -10.38 16.53
CA HIS A 124 12.19 -11.64 16.08
C HIS A 124 13.68 -11.45 15.76
N PRO A 125 14.47 -12.54 15.75
CA PRO A 125 15.86 -12.48 15.30
C PRO A 125 16.01 -11.86 13.92
N LYS A 126 17.15 -11.19 13.68
CA LYS A 126 17.45 -10.56 12.39
C LYS A 126 17.34 -11.58 11.25
N LEU A 127 16.53 -11.27 10.25
CA LEU A 127 16.36 -12.11 9.08
C LEU A 127 17.56 -11.95 8.13
N HIS A 128 18.04 -13.06 7.57
CA HIS A 128 19.07 -13.04 6.52
C HIS A 128 18.52 -12.47 5.21
N SER A 129 17.26 -12.77 4.89
CA SER A 129 16.52 -12.28 3.73
C SER A 129 15.05 -12.06 4.08
N TYR A 130 14.41 -11.11 3.40
CA TYR A 130 13.01 -10.77 3.58
C TYR A 130 12.11 -11.62 2.69
N THR A 131 12.12 -12.93 2.91
CA THR A 131 11.43 -13.91 2.06
C THR A 131 10.38 -14.73 2.81
N LYS A 132 10.22 -14.49 4.11
CA LYS A 132 9.26 -15.17 4.97
C LYS A 132 8.80 -14.25 6.11
N ILE A 133 7.65 -14.57 6.68
CA ILE A 133 7.19 -14.00 7.95
C ILE A 133 7.58 -15.03 9.04
N PRO A 134 8.33 -14.64 10.08
CA PRO A 134 8.63 -15.55 11.19
C PRO A 134 7.34 -16.02 11.87
N GLU A 135 7.32 -17.28 12.32
CA GLU A 135 6.17 -17.85 13.00
C GLU A 135 5.74 -17.00 14.21
N PRO A 136 4.43 -16.73 14.41
CA PRO A 136 3.97 -15.92 15.52
C PRO A 136 4.42 -16.40 16.90
N SER A 137 4.59 -17.71 17.08
CA SER A 137 5.07 -18.32 18.31
C SER A 137 6.53 -17.96 18.65
N SER A 138 7.33 -17.54 17.66
CA SER A 138 8.71 -17.12 17.88
C SER A 138 8.86 -15.63 18.19
N TRP A 139 7.78 -14.86 18.20
CA TRP A 139 7.84 -13.42 18.46
C TRP A 139 7.96 -13.13 19.95
N THR A 140 8.92 -12.29 20.31
CA THR A 140 9.17 -11.82 21.66
C THR A 140 8.64 -10.39 21.79
N LEU A 141 7.33 -10.29 22.06
CA LEU A 141 6.64 -9.01 22.28
C LEU A 141 6.95 -8.46 23.68
N THR A 142 7.05 -7.14 23.79
CA THR A 142 7.24 -6.40 25.05
C THR A 142 5.87 -6.05 25.64
N PRO A 143 5.48 -6.58 26.82
CA PRO A 143 4.17 -6.29 27.41
C PRO A 143 3.92 -4.80 27.72
N SER A 144 4.99 -4.02 27.96
CA SER A 144 4.93 -2.57 28.19
C SER A 144 5.18 -1.73 26.93
N ALA A 145 5.21 -2.34 25.73
CA ALA A 145 5.29 -1.56 24.50
C ALA A 145 4.05 -0.66 24.35
N SER A 146 4.28 0.53 23.80
CA SER A 146 3.25 1.48 23.44
C SER A 146 2.43 1.01 22.24
N TYR A 147 3.07 0.32 21.29
CA TYR A 147 2.42 -0.30 20.15
C TYR A 147 3.28 -1.41 19.54
N VAL A 148 2.64 -2.29 18.78
CA VAL A 148 3.25 -3.25 17.85
C VAL A 148 3.01 -2.75 16.42
N TYR A 149 4.07 -2.54 15.65
CA TYR A 149 4.02 -2.10 14.27
C TYR A 149 4.29 -3.26 13.29
N TYR A 150 3.55 -3.32 12.20
CA TYR A 150 3.92 -4.14 11.04
C TYR A 150 3.52 -3.51 9.70
N CYS A 151 4.27 -3.87 8.65
CA CYS A 151 3.89 -3.56 7.27
C CYS A 151 3.10 -4.74 6.70
N CYS A 152 1.82 -4.52 6.35
CA CYS A 152 0.92 -5.58 5.92
C CYS A 152 1.35 -6.23 4.59
N ASN A 153 1.97 -5.44 3.71
CA ASN A 153 2.47 -5.90 2.42
C ASN A 153 3.77 -5.19 2.02
N GLU A 154 4.88 -5.92 2.05
CA GLU A 154 6.22 -5.45 1.72
C GLU A 154 6.43 -5.40 0.20
N THR A 155 6.12 -4.26 -0.40
CA THR A 155 6.14 -4.04 -1.86
C THR A 155 7.44 -4.43 -2.55
N VAL A 156 8.59 -4.25 -1.88
CA VAL A 156 9.91 -4.55 -2.47
C VAL A 156 10.14 -6.06 -2.57
N HIS A 157 9.75 -6.79 -1.52
CA HIS A 157 10.06 -8.20 -1.39
C HIS A 157 8.91 -9.13 -1.73
N GLY A 158 7.69 -8.62 -1.90
CA GLY A 158 6.52 -9.43 -2.21
C GLY A 158 6.08 -10.31 -1.05
N VAL A 159 6.23 -9.84 0.19
CA VAL A 159 5.76 -10.53 1.40
C VAL A 159 4.48 -9.86 1.91
N GLU A 160 3.39 -10.60 1.98
CA GLU A 160 2.08 -10.14 2.49
C GLU A 160 1.65 -10.97 3.70
N PHE A 161 1.20 -10.30 4.75
CA PHE A 161 0.57 -10.96 5.89
C PHE A 161 -0.82 -11.45 5.49
N SER A 162 -1.02 -12.76 5.48
CA SER A 162 -2.35 -13.36 5.25
C SER A 162 -3.30 -13.19 6.44
N PHE A 163 -2.75 -12.94 7.63
CA PHE A 163 -3.46 -12.78 8.91
C PHE A 163 -3.17 -11.43 9.58
N THR A 164 -3.96 -11.07 10.59
CA THR A 164 -3.69 -9.91 11.47
C THR A 164 -2.89 -10.38 12.69
N PRO A 165 -1.70 -9.82 12.97
CA PRO A 165 -0.92 -10.14 14.16
C PRO A 165 -1.71 -9.94 15.47
N GLU A 166 -1.54 -10.85 16.43
CA GLU A 166 -2.06 -10.66 17.78
C GLU A 166 -1.09 -9.86 18.64
N ALA A 167 -1.52 -8.69 19.12
CA ALA A 167 -0.69 -7.78 19.91
C ALA A 167 -0.82 -7.98 21.43
N LYS A 168 -1.52 -9.02 21.89
CA LYS A 168 -1.65 -9.40 23.33
C LYS A 168 -2.03 -8.24 24.27
N GLY A 169 -2.95 -7.37 23.83
CA GLY A 169 -3.42 -6.21 24.60
C GLY A 169 -2.61 -4.92 24.40
N VAL A 170 -1.56 -4.95 23.57
CA VAL A 170 -0.84 -3.76 23.09
C VAL A 170 -1.51 -3.24 21.81
N GLU A 171 -1.41 -1.93 21.54
CA GLU A 171 -2.00 -1.32 20.34
C GLU A 171 -1.33 -1.81 19.06
N LEU A 172 -2.12 -2.15 18.04
CA LEU A 172 -1.61 -2.59 16.76
C LEU A 172 -1.59 -1.44 15.74
N VAL A 173 -0.43 -1.18 15.16
CA VAL A 173 -0.21 -0.19 14.10
C VAL A 173 0.14 -0.90 12.79
N CYS A 174 -0.53 -0.50 11.71
CA CYS A 174 -0.37 -1.15 10.41
C CYS A 174 -0.11 -0.17 9.27
N ASP A 175 0.99 -0.40 8.53
CA ASP A 175 1.17 0.17 7.20
C ASP A 175 0.49 -0.74 6.16
N MET A 176 -0.60 -0.25 5.58
CA MET A 176 -1.35 -0.93 4.52
C MET A 176 -1.14 -0.29 3.15
N SER A 177 -0.16 0.60 2.97
CA SER A 177 -0.04 1.44 1.76
C SER A 177 -0.21 0.67 0.45
N SER A 178 0.35 -0.53 0.34
CA SER A 178 0.37 -1.35 -0.88
C SER A 178 -0.74 -2.41 -0.97
N ASN A 179 -1.59 -2.58 0.04
CA ASN A 179 -2.73 -3.49 -0.01
C ASN A 179 -4.01 -2.90 0.60
N PHE A 180 -4.04 -1.60 0.85
CA PHE A 180 -5.21 -0.89 1.36
C PHE A 180 -6.39 -1.05 0.40
N LEU A 181 -7.53 -1.51 0.91
CA LEU A 181 -8.73 -1.84 0.11
C LEU A 181 -8.50 -2.90 -0.99
N SER A 182 -7.46 -3.73 -0.88
CA SER A 182 -7.31 -4.90 -1.78
C SER A 182 -8.11 -6.12 -1.33
N ARG A 183 -8.55 -6.12 -0.07
CA ARG A 183 -9.37 -7.13 0.61
C ARG A 183 -10.12 -6.53 1.81
N PRO A 184 -11.13 -7.21 2.36
CA PRO A 184 -11.75 -6.82 3.62
C PRO A 184 -10.73 -6.81 4.77
N VAL A 185 -10.88 -5.85 5.68
CA VAL A 185 -10.05 -5.67 6.87
C VAL A 185 -10.95 -5.34 8.04
N ASP A 186 -10.77 -6.02 9.17
CA ASP A 186 -11.43 -5.68 10.41
C ASP A 186 -10.66 -4.54 11.11
N VAL A 187 -11.13 -3.30 10.88
CA VAL A 187 -10.50 -2.08 11.41
C VAL A 187 -10.47 -2.05 12.94
N SER A 188 -11.42 -2.72 13.61
CA SER A 188 -11.52 -2.72 15.08
C SER A 188 -10.32 -3.36 15.78
N LYS A 189 -9.54 -4.18 15.06
CA LYS A 189 -8.31 -4.83 15.58
C LYS A 189 -7.11 -3.90 15.66
N PHE A 190 -7.20 -2.69 15.09
CA PHE A 190 -6.06 -1.79 14.95
C PHE A 190 -6.25 -0.55 15.81
N GLY A 191 -5.18 -0.10 16.46
CA GLY A 191 -5.13 1.24 17.04
C GLY A 191 -4.96 2.29 15.94
N LEU A 192 -4.09 2.00 14.95
CA LEU A 192 -3.85 2.89 13.81
C LEU A 192 -3.57 2.10 12.53
N ILE A 193 -4.20 2.51 11.44
CA ILE A 193 -3.87 2.08 10.07
C ILE A 193 -3.44 3.32 9.29
N PHE A 194 -2.41 3.21 8.46
CA PHE A 194 -2.16 4.23 7.44
C PHE A 194 -1.86 3.63 6.07
N ALA A 195 -2.13 4.42 5.03
CA ALA A 195 -1.85 4.06 3.66
C ALA A 195 -1.54 5.30 2.80
N GLY A 196 -0.35 5.35 2.21
CA GLY A 196 -0.07 6.28 1.12
C GLY A 196 -0.90 5.92 -0.11
N ALA A 197 -1.69 6.86 -0.63
CA ALA A 197 -2.72 6.55 -1.63
C ALA A 197 -2.15 6.06 -2.98
N GLN A 198 -0.92 6.45 -3.32
CA GLN A 198 -0.31 6.28 -4.65
C GLN A 198 -0.10 4.84 -5.12
N LYS A 199 -0.32 3.85 -4.26
CA LYS A 199 -0.15 2.44 -4.62
C LYS A 199 -1.47 1.80 -5.04
N ASN A 200 -2.52 1.86 -4.21
CA ASN A 200 -3.71 1.06 -4.46
C ASN A 200 -5.03 1.84 -4.58
N VAL A 201 -5.08 3.10 -4.12
CA VAL A 201 -6.36 3.83 -3.94
C VAL A 201 -6.35 5.29 -4.42
N GLY A 202 -5.33 5.72 -5.15
CA GLY A 202 -5.25 7.11 -5.60
C GLY A 202 -3.92 7.48 -6.23
N CYS A 203 -3.66 8.78 -6.32
CA CYS A 203 -2.39 9.33 -6.77
C CYS A 203 -1.50 9.75 -5.58
N ALA A 204 -0.25 10.12 -5.86
CA ALA A 204 0.64 10.65 -4.84
C ALA A 204 0.16 12.00 -4.31
N GLY A 205 0.44 12.26 -3.03
CA GLY A 205 0.17 13.53 -2.35
C GLY A 205 -0.64 13.39 -1.06
N VAL A 206 -1.49 12.37 -0.95
CA VAL A 206 -2.31 12.12 0.25
C VAL A 206 -2.01 10.76 0.88
N THR A 207 -2.03 10.74 2.20
CA THR A 207 -1.93 9.56 3.06
C THR A 207 -3.18 9.49 3.92
N VAL A 208 -3.89 8.38 3.85
CA VAL A 208 -5.03 8.12 4.73
C VAL A 208 -4.48 7.57 6.05
N VAL A 209 -4.94 8.10 7.17
CA VAL A 209 -4.70 7.56 8.51
C VAL A 209 -6.04 7.29 9.16
N ILE A 210 -6.26 6.08 9.66
CA ILE A 210 -7.43 5.70 10.45
C ILE A 210 -6.92 5.42 11.86
N VAL A 211 -7.33 6.23 12.82
CA VAL A 211 -6.79 6.19 14.20
C VAL A 211 -7.92 6.17 15.21
N ARG A 212 -7.80 5.30 16.21
CA ARG A 212 -8.79 5.17 17.29
C ARG A 212 -8.75 6.40 18.19
N GLU A 213 -9.92 6.92 18.55
CA GLU A 213 -10.04 8.24 19.21
C GLU A 213 -9.34 8.30 20.58
N ASP A 214 -9.30 7.21 21.33
CA ASP A 214 -8.63 7.11 22.63
C ASP A 214 -7.10 7.20 22.54
N LEU A 215 -6.52 7.07 21.35
CA LEU A 215 -5.09 7.21 21.12
C LEU A 215 -4.66 8.65 20.77
N LEU A 216 -5.61 9.57 20.68
CA LEU A 216 -5.35 10.98 20.37
C LEU A 216 -4.93 11.76 21.61
N GLY A 217 -4.04 12.74 21.43
CA GLY A 217 -3.61 13.67 22.49
C GLY A 217 -2.40 13.20 23.30
N HIS A 218 -1.70 12.16 22.82
CA HIS A 218 -0.48 11.63 23.43
C HIS A 218 0.80 12.02 22.70
N ALA A 219 0.74 13.04 21.84
CA ALA A 219 1.88 13.51 21.07
C ALA A 219 3.04 13.95 21.97
N LEU A 220 4.26 13.57 21.58
CA LEU A 220 5.48 14.05 22.19
C LEU A 220 5.61 15.56 22.02
N LYS A 221 6.30 16.22 22.96
CA LYS A 221 6.47 17.69 22.94
C LYS A 221 7.16 18.19 21.66
N GLU A 222 8.07 17.40 21.13
CA GLU A 222 8.80 17.64 19.89
C GLU A 222 7.99 17.34 18.61
N CYS A 223 6.76 16.81 18.72
CA CYS A 223 5.91 16.53 17.56
C CYS A 223 5.54 17.84 16.84
N PRO A 224 5.91 18.00 15.56
CA PRO A 224 5.46 19.14 14.78
C PRO A 224 3.93 19.11 14.67
N VAL A 225 3.30 20.28 14.78
CA VAL A 225 1.83 20.42 14.77
C VAL A 225 1.17 19.80 13.54
N VAL A 226 1.85 19.80 12.38
CA VAL A 226 1.34 19.20 11.14
C VAL A 226 1.28 17.67 11.18
N LEU A 227 2.01 17.03 12.11
CA LEU A 227 2.00 15.57 12.33
C LEU A 227 1.21 15.16 13.58
N ASP A 228 0.70 16.11 14.38
CA ASP A 228 -0.10 15.83 15.56
C ASP A 228 -1.49 15.34 15.18
N TYR A 229 -1.81 14.08 15.48
CA TYR A 229 -3.08 13.47 15.08
C TYR A 229 -4.29 14.09 15.79
N LYS A 230 -4.14 14.60 17.02
CA LYS A 230 -5.23 15.27 17.72
C LYS A 230 -5.59 16.57 17.01
N VAL A 231 -4.58 17.38 16.67
CA VAL A 231 -4.80 18.63 15.93
C VAL A 231 -5.41 18.36 14.56
N GLN A 232 -4.92 17.35 13.85
CA GLN A 232 -5.49 16.97 12.55
C GLN A 232 -6.92 16.47 12.67
N ALA A 233 -7.25 15.71 13.72
CA ALA A 233 -8.62 15.25 13.99
C ALA A 233 -9.58 16.41 14.32
N GLU A 234 -9.19 17.32 15.21
CA GLU A 234 -10.00 18.48 15.63
C GLU A 234 -10.25 19.45 14.46
N MET A 235 -9.31 19.54 13.53
CA MET A 235 -9.41 20.39 12.35
C MET A 235 -9.92 19.66 11.10
N SER A 236 -10.40 18.41 11.24
CA SER A 236 -10.90 17.57 10.13
C SER A 236 -9.91 17.47 8.94
N SER A 237 -8.61 17.30 9.22
CA SER A 237 -7.51 17.31 8.24
C SER A 237 -7.32 18.63 7.49
N LEU A 238 -7.92 19.71 7.97
CA LEU A 238 -7.83 21.06 7.40
C LEU A 238 -7.06 21.98 8.36
N TYR A 239 -6.04 21.49 9.08
CA TYR A 239 -5.21 22.39 9.89
C TYR A 239 -4.49 23.42 9.00
N ASN A 240 -3.83 22.94 7.95
CA ASN A 240 -3.25 23.73 6.86
C ASN A 240 -3.88 23.33 5.52
N THR A 241 -3.40 23.90 4.41
CA THR A 241 -3.88 23.56 3.06
C THR A 241 -3.62 22.07 2.76
N PRO A 242 -4.67 21.25 2.56
CA PRO A 242 -4.53 19.83 2.25
C PRO A 242 -4.20 19.63 0.75
N PRO A 243 -3.80 18.42 0.33
CA PRO A 243 -3.57 18.08 -1.07
C PRO A 243 -4.92 17.87 -1.79
N CYS A 244 -5.65 18.96 -2.06
CA CYS A 244 -7.04 18.94 -2.54
C CYS A 244 -7.26 18.00 -3.74
N PHE A 245 -6.40 18.09 -4.75
CA PHE A 245 -6.51 17.25 -5.95
C PHE A 245 -6.27 15.76 -5.65
N SER A 246 -5.31 15.43 -4.80
CA SER A 246 -5.04 14.03 -4.43
C SER A 246 -6.18 13.43 -3.62
N ILE A 247 -6.83 14.22 -2.75
CA ILE A 247 -8.04 13.80 -2.04
C ILE A 247 -9.18 13.56 -3.03
N TYR A 248 -9.40 14.47 -3.98
CA TYR A 248 -10.40 14.31 -5.04
C TYR A 248 -10.18 13.04 -5.88
N ILE A 249 -8.95 12.78 -6.35
CA ILE A 249 -8.64 11.54 -7.10
C ILE A 249 -8.89 10.31 -6.23
N THR A 250 -8.51 10.35 -4.95
CA THR A 250 -8.80 9.27 -4.00
C THR A 250 -10.31 9.04 -3.87
N CYS A 251 -11.11 10.11 -3.75
CA CYS A 251 -12.58 10.04 -3.73
C CYS A 251 -13.14 9.27 -4.94
N LEU A 252 -12.67 9.60 -6.15
CA LEU A 252 -13.12 8.95 -7.38
C LEU A 252 -12.73 7.47 -7.44
N VAL A 253 -11.52 7.12 -6.98
CA VAL A 253 -11.08 5.72 -6.93
C VAL A 253 -11.89 4.93 -5.91
N LEU A 254 -12.19 5.50 -4.75
CA LEU A 254 -13.03 4.84 -3.74
C LEU A 254 -14.46 4.61 -4.26
N GLU A 255 -15.03 5.59 -4.95
CA GLU A 255 -16.33 5.43 -5.62
C GLU A 255 -16.29 4.34 -6.69
N TRP A 256 -15.20 4.28 -7.47
CA TRP A 256 -14.99 3.19 -8.42
C TRP A 256 -14.89 1.83 -7.72
N ILE A 257 -14.14 1.70 -6.62
CA ILE A 257 -14.05 0.45 -5.84
C ILE A 257 -15.44 0.03 -5.34
N LYS A 258 -16.21 0.96 -4.78
CA LYS A 258 -17.58 0.71 -4.32
C LYS A 258 -18.47 0.20 -5.46
N ASN A 259 -18.45 0.87 -6.60
CA ASN A 259 -19.26 0.51 -7.76
C ASN A 259 -18.84 -0.83 -8.40
N ASN A 260 -17.65 -1.33 -8.10
CA ASN A 260 -17.14 -2.62 -8.56
C ASN A 260 -17.19 -3.70 -7.46
N GLY A 261 -18.13 -3.59 -6.51
CA GLY A 261 -18.41 -4.63 -5.52
C GLY A 261 -17.58 -4.54 -4.23
N GLY A 262 -16.88 -3.42 -4.02
CA GLY A 262 -16.15 -3.14 -2.78
C GLY A 262 -14.94 -4.05 -2.55
N SER A 263 -14.46 -4.09 -1.31
CA SER A 263 -13.22 -4.78 -0.93
C SER A 263 -13.29 -6.31 -1.12
N ALA A 264 -14.47 -6.91 -1.00
CA ALA A 264 -14.66 -8.35 -1.23
C ALA A 264 -14.48 -8.73 -2.72
N ALA A 265 -15.03 -7.94 -3.64
CA ALA A 265 -14.81 -8.15 -5.08
C ALA A 265 -13.33 -7.91 -5.47
N MET A 266 -12.70 -6.89 -4.89
CA MET A 266 -11.27 -6.65 -5.06
C MET A 266 -10.44 -7.85 -4.59
N GLU A 267 -10.79 -8.47 -3.45
CA GLU A 267 -10.07 -9.66 -2.97
C GLU A 267 -10.13 -10.81 -3.98
N MET A 268 -11.31 -11.10 -4.52
CA MET A 268 -11.49 -12.16 -5.52
C MET A 268 -10.66 -11.90 -6.78
N LEU A 269 -10.75 -10.69 -7.34
CA LEU A 269 -9.98 -10.30 -8.53
C LEU A 269 -8.47 -10.34 -8.29
N ASN A 270 -8.04 -9.86 -7.13
CA ASN A 270 -6.63 -9.83 -6.75
C ASN A 270 -6.06 -11.25 -6.55
N LYS A 271 -6.85 -12.17 -6.00
CA LYS A 271 -6.50 -13.61 -5.94
C LYS A 271 -6.38 -14.21 -7.34
N GLN A 272 -7.34 -13.96 -8.23
CA GLN A 272 -7.29 -14.47 -9.61
C GLN A 272 -6.05 -13.98 -10.34
N LYS A 273 -5.81 -12.65 -10.37
CA LYS A 273 -4.65 -12.04 -11.02
C LYS A 273 -3.33 -12.61 -10.53
N SER A 274 -3.14 -12.67 -9.21
CA SER A 274 -1.88 -13.16 -8.63
C SER A 274 -1.68 -14.65 -8.87
N SER A 275 -2.74 -15.47 -8.80
CA SER A 275 -2.66 -16.91 -9.09
C SER A 275 -2.22 -17.17 -10.52
N ARG A 276 -2.73 -16.42 -11.52
CA ARG A 276 -2.28 -16.55 -12.93
C ARG A 276 -0.77 -16.45 -13.08
N ILE A 277 -0.13 -15.55 -12.33
CA ILE A 277 1.31 -15.33 -12.40
C ILE A 277 2.07 -16.38 -11.56
N TYR A 278 1.62 -16.66 -10.33
CA TYR A 278 2.28 -17.64 -9.47
C TYR A 278 2.19 -19.06 -10.02
N ASP A 279 1.08 -19.47 -10.64
CA ASP A 279 0.91 -20.79 -11.24
C ASP A 279 1.93 -21.03 -12.36
N ILE A 280 2.22 -20.00 -13.17
CA ILE A 280 3.26 -20.06 -14.19
C ILE A 280 4.64 -20.15 -13.55
N ILE A 281 4.90 -19.37 -12.49
CA ILE A 281 6.18 -19.42 -11.77
C ILE A 281 6.42 -20.83 -11.25
N ASP A 282 5.44 -21.41 -10.56
CA ASP A 282 5.56 -22.70 -9.90
C ASP A 282 5.63 -23.88 -10.90
N SER A 283 4.99 -23.75 -12.07
CA SER A 283 5.06 -24.76 -13.14
C SER A 283 6.25 -24.59 -14.11
N SER A 284 7.09 -23.58 -13.92
CA SER A 284 8.19 -23.24 -14.85
C SER A 284 9.44 -24.11 -14.73
N ASN A 285 9.44 -25.15 -13.89
CA ASN A 285 10.62 -25.98 -13.59
C ASN A 285 11.87 -25.17 -13.20
N GLY A 286 11.68 -24.07 -12.46
CA GLY A 286 12.77 -23.24 -11.95
C GLY A 286 13.30 -22.20 -12.93
N PHE A 287 12.69 -22.06 -14.12
CA PHE A 287 13.01 -20.96 -15.03
C PHE A 287 12.54 -19.61 -14.48
N TYR A 288 11.34 -19.54 -13.92
CA TYR A 288 10.90 -18.41 -13.12
C TYR A 288 10.97 -18.78 -11.64
N VAL A 289 11.56 -17.92 -10.81
CA VAL A 289 11.72 -18.20 -9.38
C VAL A 289 11.25 -17.02 -8.54
N CYS A 290 10.17 -17.20 -7.80
CA CYS A 290 9.80 -16.29 -6.73
C CYS A 290 10.62 -16.64 -5.47
N PRO A 291 11.39 -15.70 -4.89
CA PRO A 291 12.20 -15.99 -3.72
C PRO A 291 11.39 -16.08 -2.41
N VAL A 292 10.08 -15.77 -2.46
CA VAL A 292 9.21 -15.67 -1.28
C VAL A 292 8.55 -17.01 -0.97
N ASP A 293 8.51 -17.33 0.32
CA ASP A 293 7.79 -18.48 0.85
C ASP A 293 6.31 -18.44 0.45
N VAL A 294 5.79 -19.56 -0.03
CA VAL A 294 4.42 -19.69 -0.56
C VAL A 294 3.36 -19.18 0.41
N SER A 295 3.56 -19.40 1.72
CA SER A 295 2.62 -19.00 2.77
C SER A 295 2.40 -17.49 2.92
N CYS A 296 3.34 -16.68 2.41
CA CYS A 296 3.34 -15.22 2.55
C CYS A 296 3.55 -14.49 1.23
N ARG A 297 3.37 -15.18 0.09
CA ARG A 297 3.40 -14.56 -1.24
C ARG A 297 2.35 -13.48 -1.35
N SER A 298 2.80 -12.28 -1.69
CA SER A 298 1.95 -11.12 -1.88
C SER A 298 1.08 -11.25 -3.12
N ARG A 299 -0.21 -10.90 -2.98
CA ARG A 299 -1.14 -10.79 -4.12
C ARG A 299 -0.92 -9.51 -4.91
N MET A 300 -0.33 -8.49 -4.28
CA MET A 300 -0.25 -7.13 -4.83
C MET A 300 1.03 -6.88 -5.61
N ASN A 301 2.12 -7.53 -5.22
CA ASN A 301 3.46 -7.37 -5.77
C ASN A 301 4.10 -8.75 -5.86
N VAL A 302 4.32 -9.23 -7.08
CA VAL A 302 4.85 -10.56 -7.39
C VAL A 302 6.28 -10.39 -7.92
N PRO A 303 7.32 -10.56 -7.08
CA PRO A 303 8.70 -10.55 -7.53
C PRO A 303 9.12 -11.94 -8.03
N PHE A 304 9.91 -11.97 -9.09
CA PHE A 304 10.51 -13.21 -9.58
C PHE A 304 11.82 -12.94 -10.33
N ARG A 305 12.68 -13.95 -10.35
CA ARG A 305 13.92 -14.03 -11.14
C ARG A 305 13.65 -14.85 -12.40
N VAL A 306 14.42 -14.61 -13.46
CA VAL A 306 14.29 -15.32 -14.75
C VAL A 306 15.56 -16.12 -15.04
N GLY A 307 15.41 -17.32 -15.60
CA GLY A 307 16.48 -18.24 -16.00
C GLY A 307 16.95 -19.20 -14.91
N ARG A 308 17.08 -18.75 -13.66
CA ARG A 308 17.52 -19.55 -12.49
C ARG A 308 17.19 -18.85 -11.18
N LYS A 309 17.44 -19.53 -10.05
CA LYS A 309 17.18 -19.04 -8.69
C LYS A 309 17.73 -17.64 -8.41
N ASP A 310 18.98 -17.37 -8.77
CA ASP A 310 19.62 -16.07 -8.55
C ASP A 310 19.43 -15.11 -9.76
N GLY A 311 18.64 -15.53 -10.75
CA GLY A 311 18.41 -14.82 -12.01
C GLY A 311 19.56 -14.86 -13.01
N ASP A 312 19.22 -14.56 -14.25
CA ASP A 312 20.13 -14.34 -15.35
C ASP A 312 19.88 -12.93 -15.91
N GLU A 313 20.83 -12.02 -15.71
CA GLU A 313 20.65 -10.61 -16.07
C GLU A 313 20.39 -10.40 -17.57
N ALA A 314 20.97 -11.24 -18.43
CA ALA A 314 20.76 -11.15 -19.87
C ALA A 314 19.34 -11.60 -20.25
N LEU A 315 18.83 -12.67 -19.63
CA LEU A 315 17.43 -13.09 -19.82
C LEU A 315 16.43 -12.13 -19.19
N GLU A 316 16.71 -11.60 -18.00
CA GLU A 316 15.87 -10.59 -17.35
C GLU A 316 15.78 -9.31 -18.20
N LYS A 317 16.91 -8.89 -18.80
CA LYS A 317 16.91 -7.79 -19.76
C LYS A 317 16.04 -8.10 -20.99
N LYS A 318 16.20 -9.28 -21.61
CA LYS A 318 15.37 -9.70 -22.75
C LYS A 318 13.88 -9.77 -22.40
N PHE A 319 13.56 -10.23 -21.19
CA PHE A 319 12.18 -10.27 -20.69
C PHE A 319 11.60 -8.86 -20.58
N LEU A 320 12.35 -7.90 -20.02
CA LEU A 320 11.91 -6.52 -19.89
C LEU A 320 11.75 -5.83 -21.25
N ASP A 321 12.69 -6.06 -22.18
CA ASP A 321 12.62 -5.50 -23.53
C ASP A 321 11.40 -6.05 -24.29
N GLY A 322 11.18 -7.37 -24.25
CA GLY A 322 10.03 -8.01 -24.89
C GLY A 322 8.68 -7.64 -24.27
N ALA A 323 8.63 -7.43 -22.95
CA ALA A 323 7.45 -6.89 -22.29
C ALA A 323 7.15 -5.46 -22.73
N HIS A 324 8.17 -4.60 -22.82
CA HIS A 324 8.05 -3.22 -23.29
C HIS A 324 7.55 -3.16 -24.75
N GLU A 325 8.06 -4.03 -25.62
CA GLU A 325 7.56 -4.19 -27.00
C GLU A 325 6.10 -4.62 -27.06
N ARG A 326 5.52 -5.17 -25.99
CA ARG A 326 4.10 -5.53 -25.87
C ARG A 326 3.27 -4.47 -25.15
N GLY A 327 3.87 -3.33 -24.81
CA GLY A 327 3.18 -2.25 -24.10
C GLY A 327 3.07 -2.49 -22.59
N MET A 328 3.76 -3.49 -22.04
CA MET A 328 3.81 -3.72 -20.60
C MET A 328 5.03 -3.02 -20.00
N ILE A 329 4.79 -2.06 -19.11
CA ILE A 329 5.84 -1.21 -18.54
C ILE A 329 5.95 -1.38 -17.03
N SER A 330 7.06 -0.87 -16.47
CA SER A 330 7.32 -0.82 -15.03
C SER A 330 7.48 -2.18 -14.33
N LEU A 331 7.89 -3.21 -15.09
CA LEU A 331 8.12 -4.57 -14.58
C LEU A 331 9.50 -4.78 -13.96
N LYS A 332 10.45 -3.83 -14.12
CA LYS A 332 11.79 -3.97 -13.54
C LYS A 332 11.70 -4.01 -12.02
N GLY A 333 12.32 -5.04 -11.42
CA GLY A 333 12.41 -5.22 -9.99
C GLY A 333 13.13 -4.05 -9.29
N HIS A 334 12.91 -3.91 -8.00
CA HIS A 334 13.54 -2.83 -7.24
C HIS A 334 15.07 -3.02 -7.21
N ARG A 335 15.82 -1.91 -7.32
CA ARG A 335 17.30 -1.93 -7.42
C ARG A 335 18.03 -2.75 -6.35
N SER A 336 17.45 -2.90 -5.16
CA SER A 336 18.05 -3.63 -4.05
C SER A 336 17.88 -5.16 -4.14
N VAL A 337 17.01 -5.64 -5.03
CA VAL A 337 16.70 -7.08 -5.19
C VAL A 337 16.84 -7.56 -6.64
N GLY A 338 16.87 -6.64 -7.61
CA GLY A 338 16.94 -6.95 -9.04
C GLY A 338 15.70 -7.70 -9.55
N GLY A 339 15.84 -8.41 -10.67
CA GLY A 339 14.78 -9.26 -11.20
C GLY A 339 13.60 -8.49 -11.79
N ILE A 340 12.45 -9.16 -11.79
CA ILE A 340 11.17 -8.67 -12.28
C ILE A 340 10.21 -8.51 -11.10
N ARG A 341 9.30 -7.54 -11.17
CA ARG A 341 8.19 -7.40 -10.25
C ARG A 341 6.94 -6.94 -10.99
N ALA A 342 5.89 -7.76 -10.95
CA ALA A 342 4.55 -7.37 -11.39
C ALA A 342 3.76 -6.81 -10.20
N SER A 343 3.34 -5.54 -10.27
CA SER A 343 2.43 -4.97 -9.27
C SER A 343 1.00 -5.05 -9.80
N LEU A 344 0.14 -5.77 -9.09
CA LEU A 344 -1.21 -6.18 -9.48
C LEU A 344 -2.29 -5.48 -8.64
N TYR A 345 -2.07 -4.20 -8.33
CA TYR A 345 -3.00 -3.35 -7.58
C TYR A 345 -4.41 -3.35 -8.17
N ASN A 346 -5.39 -2.84 -7.43
CA ASN A 346 -6.82 -2.92 -7.76
C ASN A 346 -7.16 -2.48 -9.21
N ALA A 347 -6.49 -1.44 -9.72
CA ALA A 347 -6.73 -0.91 -11.06
C ALA A 347 -6.05 -1.67 -12.21
N VAL A 348 -5.17 -2.63 -11.90
CA VAL A 348 -4.70 -3.63 -12.87
C VAL A 348 -5.82 -4.64 -13.04
N THR A 349 -6.31 -4.81 -14.28
CA THR A 349 -7.45 -5.69 -14.57
C THR A 349 -7.01 -7.15 -14.67
N LEU A 350 -7.97 -8.07 -14.77
CA LEU A 350 -7.65 -9.48 -14.99
C LEU A 350 -6.99 -9.68 -16.36
N GLU A 351 -7.48 -8.98 -17.38
CA GLU A 351 -6.95 -9.03 -18.75
C GLU A 351 -5.52 -8.52 -18.81
N ASP A 352 -5.18 -7.47 -18.04
CA ASP A 352 -3.80 -6.99 -17.92
C ASP A 352 -2.87 -8.11 -17.37
N ALA A 353 -3.32 -8.81 -16.32
CA ALA A 353 -2.56 -9.90 -15.70
C ALA A 353 -2.46 -11.12 -16.64
N GLU A 354 -3.52 -11.43 -17.38
CA GLU A 354 -3.53 -12.50 -18.39
C GLU A 354 -2.60 -12.19 -19.55
N ALA A 355 -2.52 -10.94 -20.02
CA ALA A 355 -1.55 -10.53 -21.03
C ALA A 355 -0.09 -10.75 -20.57
N LEU A 356 0.21 -10.49 -19.29
CA LEU A 356 1.52 -10.80 -18.71
C LEU A 356 1.75 -12.31 -18.60
N ALA A 357 0.74 -13.07 -18.18
CA ALA A 357 0.78 -14.53 -18.07
C ALA A 357 1.06 -15.20 -19.44
N ASP A 358 0.38 -14.76 -20.49
CA ASP A 358 0.59 -15.23 -21.86
C ASP A 358 2.01 -14.91 -22.34
N TYR A 359 2.50 -13.71 -22.06
CA TYR A 359 3.88 -13.35 -22.36
C TYR A 359 4.89 -14.23 -21.62
N MET A 360 4.70 -14.44 -20.31
CA MET A 360 5.58 -15.30 -19.51
C MET A 360 5.61 -16.74 -20.04
N THR A 361 4.47 -17.27 -20.45
CA THR A 361 4.35 -18.63 -21.01
C THR A 361 5.11 -18.75 -22.34
N ASN A 362 4.95 -17.78 -23.23
CA ASN A 362 5.66 -17.76 -24.52
C ASN A 362 7.17 -17.57 -24.34
N PHE A 363 7.58 -16.64 -23.48
CA PHE A 363 9.00 -16.39 -23.19
C PHE A 363 9.68 -17.63 -22.59
N LEU A 364 9.00 -18.36 -21.69
CA LEU A 364 9.47 -19.65 -21.17
C LEU A 364 9.70 -20.66 -22.31
N ARG A 365 8.72 -20.81 -23.22
CA ARG A 365 8.82 -21.76 -24.35
C ARG A 365 10.01 -21.45 -25.26
N GLU A 366 10.28 -20.17 -25.51
CA GLU A 366 11.34 -19.72 -26.42
C GLU A 366 12.75 -19.86 -25.85
N HIS A 367 12.90 -19.86 -24.53
CA HIS A 367 14.19 -19.72 -23.85
C HIS A 367 14.57 -20.87 -22.90
N HIS A 368 13.65 -21.74 -22.48
CA HIS A 368 13.94 -22.86 -21.57
C HIS A 368 14.10 -24.21 -22.27
N TYR A 369 13.43 -24.41 -23.42
CA TYR A 369 13.45 -25.67 -24.16
C TYR A 369 14.37 -25.63 -25.39
N LYS A 370 15.31 -24.68 -25.42
CA LYS A 370 16.45 -24.64 -26.35
C LYS A 370 17.71 -24.90 -25.55
#